data_AF-A0A176XJ58-F1
#
_entry.id   AF-A0A176XJ58-F1
#
_cell.length_a   1.000
_cell.length_b   1.000
_cell.length_c   1.000
_cell.angle_alpha   90.00
_cell.angle_beta   90.00
_cell.angle_gamma   90.00
#
_symmetry.space_group_name_H-M   'P 1'
#
loop_
_entity.id
_entity.type
_entity.pdbx_description
1 polymer ?
#
loop_
_entity_poly.entity_id
_entity_poly.type
_entity_poly.pdbx_seq_one_letter_code
_entity_poly.pdbx_strand_id
1 'polypeptide(L)'
;MIDIGVSKPLAKAIGARQETQRHLECLTRQIASRARKQATTVKARSGPRRRSGPRTYHQELIDRLTFERWVELDVVACSLAMQEQVIRELRHRDKRPVHHLAA
;
A
#
# COMPACT_ATOMS: atom_id res chain seq x y z
N MET A 1 5.93 -27.62 -24.39
CA MET A 1 5.60 -26.33 -23.76
C MET A 1 6.29 -26.34 -22.41
N ILE A 2 7.34 -25.52 -22.22
CA ILE A 2 7.99 -25.42 -20.92
C ILE A 2 7.02 -24.65 -20.04
N ASP A 3 6.41 -25.32 -19.07
CA ASP A 3 5.73 -24.64 -17.97
C ASP A 3 6.81 -23.82 -17.25
N ILE A 4 6.95 -22.55 -17.65
CA ILE A 4 7.65 -21.53 -16.87
C ILE A 4 6.72 -21.20 -15.70
N GLY A 5 6.44 -22.21 -14.89
CA GLY A 5 5.77 -22.06 -13.62
C GLY A 5 6.65 -21.16 -12.78
N VAL A 6 6.04 -20.08 -12.28
CA VAL A 6 6.63 -19.24 -11.24
C VAL A 6 7.22 -20.16 -10.17
N SER A 7 8.54 -20.06 -9.93
CA SER A 7 9.18 -20.93 -8.92
C SER A 7 8.45 -20.80 -7.58
N LYS A 8 8.37 -21.88 -6.79
CA LYS A 8 7.69 -21.86 -5.47
C LYS A 8 8.10 -20.66 -4.60
N PRO A 9 9.38 -20.24 -4.56
CA PRO A 9 9.79 -19.01 -3.85
C PRO A 9 9.23 -17.72 -4.45
N LEU A 10 9.20 -17.60 -5.78
CA LEU A 10 8.65 -16.43 -6.47
C LEU A 10 7.13 -16.32 -6.26
N ALA A 11 6.40 -17.45 -6.28
CA ALA A 11 4.97 -17.48 -6.01
C ALA A 11 4.66 -17.02 -4.57
N LYS A 12 5.45 -17.48 -3.60
CA LYS A 12 5.34 -17.04 -2.20
C LYS A 12 5.62 -15.55 -2.03
N ALA A 13 6.65 -15.02 -2.69
CA ALA A 13 6.99 -13.60 -2.66
C ALA A 13 5.88 -12.73 -3.27
N ILE A 14 5.28 -13.17 -4.39
CA ILE A 14 4.14 -12.49 -5.01
C ILE A 14 2.93 -12.48 -4.06
N GLY A 15 2.64 -13.59 -3.38
CA GLY A 15 1.57 -13.67 -2.38
C GLY A 15 1.77 -12.69 -1.22
N ALA A 16 2.97 -12.65 -0.64
CA ALA A 16 3.31 -11.71 0.43
C ALA A 16 3.17 -10.23 0.00
N ARG A 17 3.53 -9.92 -1.25
CA ARG A 17 3.32 -8.59 -1.84
C ARG A 17 1.85 -8.23 -1.93
N GLN A 18 1.02 -9.14 -2.44
CA GLN A 18 -0.43 -8.89 -2.56
C GLN A 18 -1.10 -8.68 -1.20
N GLU A 19 -0.68 -9.43 -0.18
CA GLU A 19 -1.19 -9.27 1.18
C GLU A 19 -0.80 -7.89 1.76
N THR A 20 0.45 -7.48 1.59
CA THR A 20 0.95 -6.17 2.02
C THR A 20 0.20 -5.02 1.30
N GLN A 21 -0.08 -5.17 0.01
CA GLN A 21 -0.90 -4.20 -0.74
C GLN A 21 -2.34 -4.10 -0.22
N ARG A 22 -2.98 -5.24 0.06
CA ARG A 22 -4.33 -5.25 0.66
C ARG A 22 -4.35 -4.58 2.02
N HIS A 23 -3.29 -4.75 2.81
CA HIS A 23 -3.14 -4.08 4.10
C HIS A 23 -3.06 -2.56 3.94
N LEU A 24 -2.26 -2.06 3.00
CA LEU A 24 -2.18 -0.62 2.68
C LEU A 24 -3.52 -0.04 2.24
N GLU A 25 -4.25 -0.75 1.36
CA GLU A 25 -5.57 -0.34 0.92
C GLU A 25 -6.56 -0.27 2.08
N CYS A 26 -6.49 -1.24 3.00
CA CYS A 26 -7.31 -1.25 4.21
C CYS A 26 -7.03 -0.03 5.10
N LEU A 27 -5.76 0.26 5.38
CA LEU A 27 -5.36 1.44 6.16
C LEU A 27 -5.82 2.74 5.50
N THR A 28 -5.65 2.86 4.18
CA THR A 28 -6.10 4.03 3.42
C THR A 28 -7.61 4.24 3.54
N ARG A 29 -8.40 3.16 3.43
CA ARG A 29 -9.87 3.21 3.61
C ARG A 29 -10.26 3.58 5.04
N GLN A 30 -9.53 3.10 6.05
CA GLN A 30 -9.77 3.45 7.44
C GLN A 30 -9.52 4.94 7.69
N ILE A 31 -8.43 5.49 7.18
CA ILE A 31 -8.10 6.92 7.27
C ILE A 31 -9.22 7.75 6.62
N ALA A 32 -9.62 7.40 5.39
CA ALA A 32 -10.69 8.10 4.68
C ALA A 32 -12.04 8.01 5.42
N SER A 33 -12.39 6.85 5.95
CA SER A 33 -13.62 6.65 6.73
C SER A 33 -13.63 7.48 8.02
N ARG A 34 -12.49 7.52 8.72
CA ARG A 34 -12.34 8.32 9.94
C ARG A 34 -12.41 9.82 9.66
N ALA A 35 -11.73 10.28 8.60
CA ALA A 35 -11.83 11.66 8.13
C ALA A 35 -13.28 12.04 7.82
N ARG A 36 -14.01 11.19 7.08
CA ARG A 36 -15.42 11.44 6.74
C ARG A 36 -16.32 11.55 7.98
N LYS A 37 -16.13 10.68 8.97
CA LYS A 37 -16.89 10.71 10.24
C LYS A 37 -16.62 12.01 11.00
N GLN A 38 -15.35 12.37 11.18
CA GLN A 38 -14.97 13.61 11.85
C GLN A 38 -15.48 14.87 11.11
N ALA A 39 -15.40 14.90 9.78
CA ALA A 39 -15.95 16.01 8.98
C ALA A 39 -17.47 16.15 9.14
N THR A 40 -18.18 15.03 9.23
CA THR A 40 -19.64 15.00 9.46
C THR A 40 -20.00 15.48 10.86
N THR A 41 -19.25 15.05 11.88
CA THR A 41 -19.43 15.51 13.28
C THR A 41 -19.16 17.00 13.42
N VAL A 42 -18.12 17.52 12.77
CA VAL A 42 -17.80 18.95 12.82
C VAL A 42 -18.88 19.76 12.11
N LYS A 43 -19.34 19.32 10.93
CA LYS A 43 -20.46 19.96 10.23
C LYS A 43 -21.74 19.97 11.06
N ALA A 44 -22.03 18.90 11.80
CA ALA A 44 -23.19 18.82 12.69
C ALA A 44 -23.06 19.77 13.90
N ARG A 45 -21.84 20.00 14.42
CA ARG A 45 -21.57 20.92 15.54
C ARG A 45 -21.47 22.38 15.12
N SER A 46 -21.09 22.69 13.88
CA SER A 46 -20.72 24.05 13.47
C SER A 46 -21.88 24.96 13.04
N GLY A 47 -23.08 24.43 12.79
CA GLY A 47 -24.20 25.23 12.25
C GLY A 47 -23.83 25.98 10.94
N PRO A 48 -24.67 26.90 10.44
CA PRO A 48 -24.44 27.60 9.15
C PRO A 48 -23.31 28.66 9.19
N ARG A 49 -22.40 28.62 10.18
CA ARG A 49 -21.25 29.53 10.29
C ARG A 49 -19.96 28.77 9.98
N ARG A 50 -19.53 28.76 8.72
CA ARG A 50 -18.13 29.00 8.25
C ARG A 50 -18.06 28.74 6.74
N ARG A 51 -17.51 29.71 6.00
CA ARG A 51 -17.35 29.75 4.53
C ARG A 51 -16.09 29.01 4.03
N SER A 52 -15.54 28.08 4.82
CA SER A 52 -14.44 27.22 4.33
C SER A 52 -15.07 26.09 3.52
N GLY A 53 -14.69 25.96 2.24
CA GLY A 53 -15.28 24.98 1.33
C GLY A 53 -15.23 23.55 1.90
N PRO A 54 -16.31 22.76 1.84
CA PRO A 54 -16.35 21.39 2.39
C PRO A 54 -15.22 20.47 1.88
N ARG A 55 -14.68 20.76 0.69
CA ARG A 55 -13.65 19.98 0.02
C ARG A 55 -12.25 20.21 0.60
N THR A 56 -11.92 21.42 1.04
CA THR A 56 -10.59 21.73 1.62
C THR A 56 -10.49 21.17 3.04
N TYR A 57 -11.56 21.29 3.83
CA TYR A 57 -11.59 20.79 5.21
C TYR A 57 -11.46 19.26 5.31
N HIS A 58 -12.09 18.51 4.40
CA HIS A 58 -11.96 17.06 4.36
C HIS A 58 -10.54 16.63 3.98
N GLN A 59 -9.89 17.34 3.07
CA GLN A 59 -8.52 17.06 2.65
C GLN A 59 -7.52 17.33 3.78
N GLU A 60 -7.61 18.49 4.44
CA GLU A 60 -6.78 18.83 5.61
C GLU A 60 -6.87 17.78 6.72
N LEU A 61 -8.06 17.21 6.91
CA LEU A 61 -8.29 16.17 7.91
C LEU A 61 -7.70 14.82 7.50
N ILE A 62 -7.77 14.45 6.21
CA ILE A 62 -7.04 13.30 5.67
C ILE A 62 -5.54 13.51 5.89
N ASP A 63 -5.01 14.67 5.52
CA ASP A 63 -3.58 14.97 5.58
C ASP A 63 -3.07 14.88 7.02
N ARG A 64 -3.84 15.43 7.98
CA ARG A 64 -3.52 15.32 9.41
C ARG A 64 -3.55 13.87 9.91
N LEU A 65 -4.59 13.10 9.59
CA LEU A 65 -4.68 11.69 10.01
C LEU A 65 -3.59 10.83 9.37
N THR A 66 -3.21 11.16 8.12
CA THR A 66 -2.11 10.51 7.41
C THR A 66 -0.78 10.85 8.05
N PHE A 67 -0.57 12.11 8.44
CA PHE A 67 0.61 12.56 9.17
C PHE A 67 0.75 11.85 10.53
N GLU A 68 -0.34 11.77 11.31
CA GLU A 68 -0.36 11.06 12.60
C GLU A 68 0.01 9.57 12.47
N ARG A 69 -0.23 8.96 11.30
CA ARG A 69 0.10 7.55 11.01
C ARG A 69 1.25 7.37 10.02
N TRP A 70 2.01 8.43 9.73
CA TRP A 70 2.96 8.41 8.63
C TRP A 70 4.07 7.37 8.83
N VAL A 71 4.53 7.16 10.07
CA VAL A 71 5.51 6.12 10.41
C VAL A 71 4.98 4.71 10.11
N GLU A 72 3.70 4.43 10.38
CA GLU A 72 3.09 3.13 10.06
C GLU A 72 3.03 2.92 8.54
N LEU A 73 2.66 3.96 7.79
CA LEU A 73 2.62 3.90 6.33
C LEU A 73 4.01 3.76 5.71
N ASP A 74 5.00 4.45 6.26
CA ASP A 74 6.39 4.39 5.81
C ASP A 74 6.99 2.99 5.98
N VAL A 75 6.79 2.36 7.14
CA VAL A 75 7.24 0.97 7.39
C VAL A 75 6.63 -0.01 6.39
N VAL A 76 5.35 0.13 6.09
CA VAL A 76 4.67 -0.75 5.12
C VAL A 76 5.14 -0.45 3.68
N ALA A 77 5.40 0.81 3.34
CA ALA A 77 5.96 1.19 2.04
C ALA A 77 7.39 0.66 1.85
N CYS A 78 8.25 0.77 2.87
CA CYS A 78 9.59 0.18 2.87
C CYS A 78 9.53 -1.35 2.70
N SER A 79 8.62 -2.00 3.43
CA SER A 79 8.41 -3.45 3.31
C SER A 79 7.98 -3.86 1.90
N LEU A 80 7.11 -3.07 1.27
CA LEU A 80 6.67 -3.29 -0.11
C LEU A 80 7.84 -3.13 -1.10
N ALA A 81 8.67 -2.09 -0.93
CA ALA A 81 9.83 -1.87 -1.78
C ALA A 81 10.84 -3.04 -1.68
N MET A 82 11.08 -3.54 -0.47
CA MET A 82 11.93 -4.72 -0.25
C MET A 82 11.36 -5.97 -0.91
N GLN A 83 10.05 -6.21 -0.81
CA GLN A 83 9.39 -7.35 -1.48
C GLN A 83 9.48 -7.24 -3.00
N GLU A 84 9.34 -6.03 -3.57
CA GLU A 84 9.49 -5.81 -5.00
C GLU A 84 10.92 -6.09 -5.49
N GLN A 85 11.92 -5.71 -4.69
CA GLN A 85 13.32 -6.03 -4.98
C GLN A 85 13.56 -7.55 -4.99
N VAL A 86 13.07 -8.26 -3.96
CA VAL A 86 13.17 -9.73 -3.89
C VAL A 86 12.48 -10.39 -5.09
N ILE A 87 11.29 -9.92 -5.48
CA ILE A 87 10.58 -10.43 -6.66
C ILE A 87 11.39 -10.19 -7.95
N ARG A 88 12.04 -9.03 -8.11
CA ARG A 88 12.88 -8.73 -9.28
C ARG A 88 14.08 -9.68 -9.35
N GLU A 89 14.74 -9.92 -8.23
CA GLU A 89 15.88 -10.83 -8.15
C GLU A 89 15.50 -12.28 -8.45
N LEU A 90 14.39 -12.76 -7.87
CA LEU A 90 13.87 -14.10 -8.13
C LEU A 90 13.46 -14.27 -9.60
N ARG A 91 12.79 -13.26 -10.20
CA ARG A 91 12.48 -13.26 -11.64
C ARG A 91 13.72 -13.31 -12.51
N HIS A 92 14.79 -12.61 -12.12
CA HIS A 92 16.05 -12.64 -12.87
C HIS A 92 16.74 -14.01 -12.76
N ARG A 93 16.67 -14.68 -11.60
CA ARG A 93 17.17 -16.05 -11.43
C ARG A 93 16.38 -17.08 -12.22
N ASP A 94 15.05 -17.00 -12.21
CA ASP A 94 14.18 -17.91 -12.99
C ASP A 94 14.36 -17.73 -14.51
N LYS A 95 14.75 -16.53 -14.96
CA LYS A 95 15.02 -16.22 -16.38
C LYS A 95 16.42 -16.57 -16.85
N ARG A 96 17.40 -16.69 -15.96
CA ARG A 96 18.73 -17.19 -16.34
C ARG A 96 18.57 -18.68 -16.64
N PRO A 97 18.67 -19.12 -17.90
CA PRO A 97 18.76 -20.54 -18.16
C PRO A 97 20.03 -21.01 -17.45
N VAL A 98 19.97 -22.15 -16.78
CA VAL A 98 21.14 -22.82 -16.22
C VAL A 98 22.00 -23.32 -17.39
N HIS A 99 22.65 -22.40 -18.10
CA HIS A 99 23.66 -22.69 -19.11
C HIS A 99 25.02 -22.72 -18.43
N HIS A 100 25.30 -23.82 -17.72
CA HIS A 100 26.64 -24.26 -17.28
C HIS A 100 26.45 -25.51 -16.41
N LEU A 101 27.13 -26.65 -16.56
CA LEU A 101 28.33 -27.05 -17.28
C LEU A 101 28.14 -28.54 -17.66
N ALA A 102 28.41 -28.91 -18.90
CA ALA A 102 28.85 -30.27 -19.24
C ALA A 102 29.97 -30.10 -20.27
N ALA A 103 31.21 -30.06 -19.75
CA ALA A 103 32.43 -30.23 -20.51
C ALA A 103 32.82 -31.71 -20.46
#